data_AF-A0A838SHH4-F1
#
_entry.id   AF-A0A838SHH4-F1
#
_cell.length_a   1.000
_cell.length_b   1.000
_cell.length_c   1.000
_cell.angle_alpha   90.00
_cell.angle_beta   90.00
_cell.angle_gamma   90.00
#
_symmetry.space_group_name_H-M   'P 1'
#
loop_
_entity.id
_entity.type
_entity.pdbx_description
1 polymer ?
#
loop_
_entity_poly.entity_id
_entity_poly.type
_entity_poly.pdbx_seq_one_letter_code
_entity_poly.pdbx_strand_id
1 'polypeptide(L)' 'MPCIVSVASGKGGVGKSMVVSNLGLLLAKKGLRVTLVDMDIGGANLHILFGMFHPPSTLSDFL' A
#
# COMPACT_ATOMS: atom_id res chain seq x y z
N MET A 1 -19.99 -5.39 3.99
CA MET A 1 -19.04 -6.11 3.10
C MET A 1 -17.79 -5.25 2.93
N PRO A 2 -16.59 -5.84 2.90
CA PRO A 2 -15.38 -5.10 2.55
C PRO A 2 -15.40 -4.72 1.06
N CYS A 3 -14.92 -3.51 0.75
CA CYS A 3 -14.65 -3.07 -0.62
C CYS A 3 -13.16 -3.30 -0.90
N ILE A 4 -12.83 -4.01 -1.98
CA ILE A 4 -11.45 -4.30 -2.37
C ILE A 4 -11.17 -3.56 -3.68
N VAL A 5 -10.12 -2.76 -3.70
CA VAL A 5 -9.71 -1.95 -4.85
C VAL A 5 -8.27 -2.26 -5.19
N SER A 6 -8.03 -2.74 -6.42
CA SER A 6 -6.69 -2.99 -6.94
C SER A 6 -6.21 -1.80 -7.75
N VAL A 7 -4.99 -1.32 -7.48
CA VAL A 7 -4.34 -0.24 -8.23
C VAL A 7 -3.15 -0.80 -9.00
N ALA A 8 -3.26 -0.85 -10.32
CA ALA A 8 -2.26 -1.43 -11.22
C ALA A 8 -1.86 -0.46 -12.34
N SER A 9 -0.71 -0.70 -12.95
CA SER A 9 -0.21 0.04 -14.11
C SER A 9 0.82 -0.80 -14.86
N GLY A 10 0.84 -0.70 -16.19
CA GLY A 10 1.81 -1.38 -17.05
C GLY A 10 3.23 -0.80 -17.00
N LYS A 11 3.48 0.31 -16.29
CA LYS A 11 4.80 0.93 -16.16
C LYS A 11 5.18 1.20 -14.71
N GLY A 12 6.48 1.07 -14.42
CA GLY A 12 7.09 1.52 -13.17
C GLY A 12 7.09 3.05 -13.05
N GLY A 13 7.05 3.58 -11.83
CA GLY A 13 7.23 5.02 -11.59
C GLY A 13 6.03 5.93 -11.90
N VAL A 14 4.86 5.39 -12.30
CA VAL A 14 3.65 6.21 -12.57
C VAL A 14 2.96 6.78 -11.32
N GLY A 15 3.47 6.48 -10.12
CA GLY A 15 2.90 6.97 -8.86
C GLY A 15 1.82 6.10 -8.21
N LYS A 16 1.70 4.81 -8.55
CA LYS A 16 0.72 3.88 -7.93
C LYS A 16 0.72 3.95 -6.40
N SER A 17 1.89 3.76 -5.78
CA SER A 17 2.03 3.73 -4.31
C SER A 17 1.70 5.09 -3.68
N MET A 18 1.98 6.20 -4.39
CA MET A 18 1.59 7.55 -3.95
C MET A 18 0.07 7.72 -3.95
N VAL A 19 -0.62 7.24 -4.98
CA VAL A 19 -2.09 7.27 -5.04
C VAL A 19 -2.69 6.40 -3.93
N VAL A 20 -2.21 5.16 -3.77
CA VAL A 20 -2.71 4.21 -2.77
C VAL A 20 -2.53 4.74 -1.34
N SER A 21 -1.34 5.26 -1.01
CA SER A 21 -1.04 5.80 0.33
C SER A 21 -1.92 7.00 0.68
N ASN A 22 -2.03 7.99 -0.22
CA ASN A 22 -2.83 9.19 0.03
C ASN A 22 -4.34 8.89 0.06
N LEU A 23 -4.84 8.04 -0.84
CA LEU A 23 -6.24 7.62 -0.82
C LEU A 23 -6.56 6.88 0.49
N GLY A 24 -5.69 5.96 0.90
CA GLY A 24 -5.84 5.25 2.18
C GLY A 24 -5.88 6.19 3.38
N LEU A 25 -4.94 7.14 3.43
CA LEU A 25 -4.90 8.17 4.47
C LEU A 25 -6.17 9.02 4.52
N LEU A 26 -6.68 9.46 3.36
CA LEU A 26 -7.90 10.26 3.29
C LEU A 26 -9.14 9.47 3.73
N LEU A 27 -9.24 8.20 3.34
CA LEU A 27 -10.33 7.30 3.77
C LEU A 27 -10.25 7.03 5.28
N ALA A 28 -9.06 6.79 5.81
CA ALA A 28 -8.85 6.63 7.24
C ALA A 28 -9.21 7.91 8.02
N LYS A 29 -8.83 9.09 7.53
CA LYS A 29 -9.22 10.39 8.10
C LYS A 29 -10.75 10.62 8.12
N LYS A 30 -11.49 9.96 7.22
CA LYS A 30 -12.96 9.97 7.21
C LYS A 30 -13.59 8.95 8.18
N GLY A 31 -12.80 8.29 9.02
CA GLY A 31 -13.26 7.30 9.99
C GLY A 31 -13.51 5.91 9.41
N LEU A 32 -13.10 5.65 8.17
CA LEU A 32 -13.21 4.32 7.57
C LEU A 32 -12.06 3.42 8.03
N ARG A 33 -12.36 2.13 8.24
CA ARG A 33 -11.33 1.11 8.43
C ARG A 33 -10.70 0.78 7.08
N VAL A 34 -9.40 1.01 6.96
CA VAL A 34 -8.64 0.85 5.71
C VAL A 34 -7.42 -0.01 5.97
N THR A 35 -7.18 -0.96 5.08
CA THR A 35 -5.96 -1.76 5.02
C THR A 35 -5.31 -1.53 3.67
N LEU A 36 -4.02 -1.21 3.67
CA LEU A 36 -3.22 -1.10 2.45
C LEU A 36 -2.31 -2.31 2.34
N VAL A 37 -2.24 -2.88 1.14
CA VAL A 37 -1.44 -4.08 0.87
C VAL A 37 -0.52 -3.77 -0.31
N ASP A 38 0.79 -3.97 -0.11
CA ASP A 38 1.78 -3.91 -1.18
C ASP A 38 1.95 -5.31 -1.78
N MET A 39 1.48 -5.49 -3.00
CA MET A 39 1.59 -6.78 -3.72
C MET A 39 2.82 -6.82 -4.64
N ASP A 40 3.68 -5.80 -4.61
CA ASP A 40 4.96 -5.78 -5.32
C ASP A 40 6.05 -6.47 -4.48
N ILE A 41 6.01 -7.81 -4.38
CA ILE A 41 6.89 -8.58 -3.48
C ILE A 41 8.38 -8.33 -3.74
N GLY A 42 8.77 -8.11 -5.00
CA GLY A 42 10.16 -7.86 -5.39
C GLY A 42 10.61 -6.40 -5.27
N GLY A 43 9.67 -5.47 -5.12
CA GLY A 43 9.90 -4.03 -5.17
C GLY A 43 9.01 -3.25 -4.22
N ALA A 44 8.67 -3.83 -3.06
CA ALA A 44 7.75 -3.24 -2.11
C ALA A 44 8.29 -1.89 -1.63
N ASN A 45 7.48 -0.85 -1.74
CA ASN A 45 7.88 0.53 -1.45
C ASN A 45 6.80 1.30 -0.68
N LEU A 46 5.62 0.72 -0.48
CA LEU A 46 4.50 1.41 0.17
C LEU A 46 4.80 1.80 1.61
N HIS A 47 5.49 0.92 2.35
CA HIS A 47 5.89 1.13 3.75
C HIS A 47 6.79 2.36 3.94
N ILE A 48 7.67 2.64 2.97
CA ILE A 48 8.58 3.79 2.98
C ILE A 48 7.80 5.11 2.97
N LEU A 49 6.67 5.18 2.25
CA LEU A 49 5.82 6.38 2.20
C LEU A 49 5.19 6.74 3.56
N PHE A 50 5.17 5.78 4.49
CA PHE A 50 4.72 5.97 5.86
C PHE A 50 5.87 6.10 6.86
N GLY A 51 7.11 6.24 6.39
CA GLY A 51 8.30 6.35 7.24
C GLY A 51 8.71 5.04 7.91
N MET A 52 8.13 3.90 7.51
CA MET A 52 8.59 2.59 7.93
C MET A 52 9.66 2.12 6.95
N PHE A 53 10.92 2.13 7.37
CA PHE A 53 12.05 1.69 6.52
C PHE A 53 12.43 0.22 6.73
N HIS A 54 12.14 -0.32 7.92
CA HIS A 54 12.47 -1.69 8.30
C HIS A 54 11.24 -2.32 8.97
N PRO A 55 10.26 -2.80 8.19
CA PRO A 55 9.11 -3.48 8.76
C PRO A 55 9.57 -4.77 9.48
N PRO A 56 9.09 -5.05 10.69
CA PRO A 56 9.52 -6.22 11.47
C PRO A 56 9.00 -7.54 10.89
N SER A 57 7.95 -7.47 10.08
CA SER A 57 7.40 -8.61 9.33
C SER A 57 6.72 -8.07 8.07
N THR A 58 6.78 -8.85 7.01
CA THR A 58 6.29 -8.54 5.67
C THR A 58 5.50 -9.72 5.12
N LEU A 59 4.82 -9.51 3.99
CA LEU A 59 4.15 -10.60 3.30
C LEU A 59 5.13 -11.70 2.84
N SER A 60 6.38 -11.31 2.52
CA SER A 60 7.44 -12.22 2.10
C SER A 60 7.92 -13.16 3.20
N ASP A 61 7.73 -12.83 4.48
CA ASP A 61 8.09 -13.72 5.60
C ASP A 61 7.07 -14.86 5.78
N PHE A 62 5.87 -14.70 5.21
CA PHE A 62 4.80 -15.69 5.27
C PHE A 62 4.78 -16.63 4.06
N LEU A 63 5.26 -16.17 2.91
CA LEU A 63 5.25 -16.89 1.63
C LEU A 63 6.51 -17.75 1.46
#